data_AF-A0A2N8U6F2-F1
#
_entry.id   AF-A0A2N8U6F2-F1
#
_cell.length_a   1.000
_cell.length_b   1.000
_cell.length_c   1.000
_cell.angle_alpha   90.00
_cell.angle_beta   90.00
_cell.angle_gamma   90.00
#
_symmetry.space_group_name_H-M   'P 1'
#
loop_
_entity.id
_entity.type
_entity.pdbx_description
1 polymer ?
#
loop_
_entity_poly.entity_id
_entity_poly.type
_entity_poly.pdbx_seq_one_letter_code
_entity_poly.pdbx_strand_id
1 'polypeptide(L)'
;MSAAQAPRPPSVAGQASRMAALEADAGSHRPAEKVASEDDSTTATATLGLQRQDWELLTLSTAVKLLLFPTYHSTDFEVHRNWLAITRTLPIREWYFEATSQWTLDYPPFFAYFSWILAQPALLVDPLIVSLHEGLEYAAWSCKAYMRTTVVVTELVLAAALLAHSRLGAQRRTKIGYDDDVSASGVSTSQLLAASLLMHPGLIIIDHIHFQYNGFLFGVLAWSLWAAREDKPLWCAFLFSSLLNLKHIYVYVAPPFLVFLLRSYVFPVGSRVSDLGRSVERLITVGVVTLVPFFVSLVPLAVDGLRHEAGSIGVLSQMVQRLFPFSRGLIHAYWAPNVWALWTFADRILVKLLPRVPALRTLLPASFSARYDAAASSGFASASRGLVENISFGVLPEIRPSTCFLLTLTCMSVYMVKLWQTPTYRSFLAAVSLCGFASFLFGWHVHEKAIMLPLIPYTLLAAVDYAHFRTFVLLSTAGVVSLFPLLFTPEEGPIKIGYSVVWALLVFGPLQRRVFRPVQSNVGILVHRLETLYLWGFVVLQVYVSVVHPMEDTAAAASSSMEFLPLMMVSVYCSVGVIWAWLRASTLYLVSES
;
A
#
# COMPACT_ATOMS: atom_id res chain seq x y z
N MET A 1 -44.31 -57.32 1.86
CA MET A 1 -44.31 -58.60 2.62
C MET A 1 -42.85 -59.06 2.64
N SER A 2 -42.18 -59.13 3.79
CA SER A 2 -42.24 -60.22 4.80
C SER A 2 -41.50 -61.47 4.30
N ALA A 3 -40.48 -62.03 4.97
CA ALA A 3 -39.84 -61.72 6.27
C ALA A 3 -38.33 -62.04 6.25
N ALA A 4 -37.63 -61.89 7.39
CA ALA A 4 -36.20 -62.18 7.58
C ALA A 4 -35.96 -63.19 8.72
N GLN A 5 -34.76 -63.79 8.80
CA GLN A 5 -34.20 -64.38 10.03
C GLN A 5 -32.66 -64.57 9.97
N ALA A 6 -32.03 -64.78 11.13
CA ALA A 6 -30.57 -64.96 11.39
C ALA A 6 -30.38 -66.21 12.32
N PRO A 7 -29.23 -66.57 12.99
CA PRO A 7 -28.13 -65.74 13.56
C PRO A 7 -26.69 -66.36 13.50
N ARG A 8 -25.81 -65.98 14.48
CA ARG A 8 -24.34 -66.24 14.66
C ARG A 8 -24.04 -67.51 15.54
N PRO A 9 -22.82 -67.82 16.09
CA PRO A 9 -21.41 -67.31 16.02
C PRO A 9 -20.39 -68.49 15.76
N PRO A 10 -19.22 -68.78 16.44
CA PRO A 10 -18.19 -68.00 17.19
C PRO A 10 -16.65 -68.35 16.98
N SER A 11 -15.78 -67.32 17.00
CA SER A 11 -14.48 -67.16 17.74
C SER A 11 -13.21 -68.09 17.69
N VAL A 12 -12.03 -67.41 17.67
CA VAL A 12 -10.78 -67.60 18.50
C VAL A 12 -9.58 -68.46 18.02
N ALA A 13 -8.37 -67.93 18.36
CA ALA A 13 -7.00 -68.50 18.39
C ALA A 13 -6.21 -68.70 17.06
N GLY A 14 -4.90 -68.40 17.09
CA GLY A 14 -3.99 -68.56 15.94
C GLY A 14 -2.62 -67.85 15.97
N GLN A 15 -2.27 -67.08 17.01
CA GLN A 15 -0.96 -66.37 17.09
C GLN A 15 0.21 -67.30 17.50
N ALA A 16 0.69 -68.18 16.62
CA ALA A 16 1.90 -68.99 16.85
C ALA A 16 2.55 -69.59 15.58
N SER A 17 3.05 -68.78 14.64
CA SER A 17 3.74 -69.34 13.44
C SER A 17 4.67 -68.43 12.62
N ARG A 18 5.11 -67.26 13.13
CA ARG A 18 5.95 -66.31 12.34
C ARG A 18 7.10 -65.62 13.09
N MET A 19 7.58 -66.25 14.16
CA MET A 19 8.92 -66.02 14.71
C MET A 19 9.61 -67.38 14.87
N ALA A 20 10.95 -67.40 14.95
CA ALA A 20 11.78 -68.61 14.94
C ALA A 20 11.79 -69.42 13.61
N ALA A 21 12.02 -68.70 12.50
CA ALA A 21 12.54 -69.26 11.24
C ALA A 21 13.58 -68.30 10.62
N LEU A 22 14.49 -67.80 11.46
CA LEU A 22 15.79 -67.28 11.06
C LEU A 22 16.82 -68.43 11.13
N GLU A 23 18.05 -68.16 10.68
CA GLU A 23 19.22 -69.06 10.79
C GLU A 23 19.20 -70.30 9.87
N ALA A 24 19.27 -70.05 8.56
CA ALA A 24 20.04 -70.91 7.65
C ALA A 24 20.64 -70.11 6.47
N ASP A 25 21.98 -70.06 6.48
CA ASP A 25 22.91 -69.73 5.40
C ASP A 25 22.92 -68.32 4.77
N ALA A 26 24.09 -67.94 4.23
CA ALA A 26 24.39 -66.59 3.75
C ALA A 26 25.38 -66.57 2.58
N GLY A 27 25.26 -65.54 1.73
CA GLY A 27 26.34 -65.09 0.86
C GLY A 27 26.30 -65.54 -0.60
N SER A 28 25.86 -64.63 -1.48
CA SER A 28 26.74 -64.12 -2.56
C SER A 28 26.08 -62.94 -3.28
N HIS A 29 26.90 -62.01 -3.80
CA HIS A 29 26.43 -60.82 -4.51
C HIS A 29 26.15 -61.10 -5.99
N ARG A 30 25.03 -60.56 -6.49
CA ARG A 30 24.95 -59.88 -7.80
C ARG A 30 23.88 -58.77 -7.74
N PRO A 31 24.01 -57.69 -8.52
CA PRO A 31 23.23 -56.47 -8.30
C PRO A 31 21.83 -56.53 -8.91
N ALA A 32 20.86 -55.91 -8.23
CA ALA A 32 19.59 -55.53 -8.85
C ALA A 32 19.77 -54.27 -9.70
N GLU A 33 18.93 -54.11 -10.73
CA GLU A 33 18.98 -52.95 -11.63
C GLU A 33 18.68 -51.64 -10.88
N LYS A 34 19.57 -50.66 -11.02
CA LYS A 34 19.21 -49.26 -10.80
C LYS A 34 18.34 -48.81 -11.96
N VAL A 35 17.04 -48.67 -11.74
CA VAL A 35 16.24 -47.72 -12.51
C VAL A 35 16.83 -46.34 -12.22
N ALA A 36 17.46 -45.73 -13.22
CA ALA A 36 18.03 -44.40 -13.08
C ALA A 36 16.89 -43.37 -13.00
N SER A 37 16.93 -42.52 -11.97
CA SER A 37 16.34 -41.20 -12.07
C SER A 37 17.16 -40.41 -13.09
N GLU A 38 16.50 -39.85 -14.11
CA GLU A 38 17.17 -38.91 -15.01
C GLU A 38 17.47 -37.61 -14.25
N ASP A 39 18.75 -37.36 -13.98
CA ASP A 39 19.19 -36.19 -13.24
C ASP A 39 19.06 -34.90 -14.07
N ASP A 40 18.34 -33.96 -13.47
CA ASP A 40 18.74 -32.56 -13.27
C ASP A 40 19.79 -32.00 -14.27
N SER A 41 19.34 -31.63 -15.46
CA SER A 41 20.19 -31.12 -16.56
C SER A 41 19.68 -29.81 -17.18
N THR A 42 19.08 -28.92 -16.38
CA THR A 42 18.95 -27.49 -16.75
C THR A 42 20.06 -26.66 -16.10
N THR A 43 21.05 -26.27 -16.92
CA THR A 43 22.31 -25.61 -16.53
C THR A 43 22.14 -24.42 -15.58
N ALA A 44 22.44 -24.63 -14.30
CA ALA A 44 22.45 -23.59 -13.27
C ALA A 44 23.74 -22.76 -13.28
N THR A 45 23.85 -21.80 -14.19
CA THR A 45 24.87 -20.73 -14.09
C THR A 45 24.47 -19.73 -13.01
N ALA A 46 24.81 -20.05 -11.76
CA ALA A 46 24.41 -19.29 -10.58
C ALA A 46 25.43 -18.20 -10.20
N THR A 47 24.92 -17.02 -9.84
CA THR A 47 25.61 -16.02 -9.01
C THR A 47 24.83 -15.63 -7.76
N LEU A 48 23.49 -15.76 -7.77
CA LEU A 48 22.61 -15.32 -6.67
C LEU A 48 21.44 -16.28 -6.33
N GLY A 49 21.35 -17.47 -6.94
CA GLY A 49 20.20 -18.37 -6.72
C GLY A 49 18.86 -17.77 -7.20
N LEU A 50 18.92 -16.98 -8.27
CA LEU A 50 17.78 -16.40 -8.98
C LEU A 50 17.43 -17.27 -10.19
N GLN A 51 16.13 -17.45 -10.45
CA GLN A 51 15.67 -18.13 -11.67
C GLN A 51 15.83 -17.22 -12.89
N ARG A 52 15.80 -17.79 -14.10
CA ARG A 52 15.86 -17.01 -15.35
C ARG A 52 14.77 -15.93 -15.42
N GLN A 53 13.55 -16.27 -15.02
CA GLN A 53 12.41 -15.34 -14.99
C GLN A 53 12.60 -14.21 -13.97
N ASP A 54 13.24 -14.49 -12.81
CA ASP A 54 13.59 -13.47 -11.83
C ASP A 54 14.52 -12.42 -12.47
N TRP A 55 15.55 -12.88 -13.20
CA TRP A 55 16.48 -12.01 -13.95
C TRP A 55 15.80 -11.24 -15.09
N GLU A 56 14.95 -11.88 -15.87
CA GLU A 56 14.21 -11.22 -16.96
C GLU A 56 13.29 -10.11 -16.42
N LEU A 57 12.59 -10.35 -15.31
CA LEU A 57 11.75 -9.35 -14.62
C LEU A 57 12.59 -8.19 -14.07
N LEU A 58 13.69 -8.48 -13.34
CA LEU A 58 14.58 -7.45 -12.79
C LEU A 58 15.20 -6.58 -13.89
N THR A 59 15.65 -7.21 -14.99
CA THR A 59 16.30 -6.51 -16.10
C THR A 59 15.30 -5.61 -16.83
N LEU A 60 14.10 -6.10 -17.13
CA LEU A 60 13.04 -5.31 -17.75
C LEU A 60 12.59 -4.15 -16.85
N SER A 61 12.44 -4.38 -15.54
CA SER A 61 12.05 -3.34 -14.59
C SER A 61 13.08 -2.22 -14.50
N THR A 62 14.36 -2.57 -14.32
CA THR A 62 15.46 -1.61 -14.28
C THR A 62 15.59 -0.86 -15.61
N ALA A 63 15.49 -1.53 -16.76
CA ALA A 63 15.56 -0.88 -18.07
C ALA A 63 14.46 0.17 -18.26
N VAL A 64 13.20 -0.15 -17.90
CA VAL A 64 12.09 0.81 -17.92
C VAL A 64 12.36 2.00 -17.00
N LYS A 65 12.87 1.76 -15.79
CA LYS A 65 13.12 2.82 -14.79
C LYS A 65 14.29 3.74 -15.17
N LEU A 66 15.34 3.20 -15.80
CA LEU A 66 16.44 3.98 -16.38
C LEU A 66 15.97 4.89 -17.53
N LEU A 67 15.05 4.42 -18.38
CA LEU A 67 14.46 5.23 -19.46
C LEU A 67 13.65 6.43 -18.97
N LEU A 68 13.21 6.43 -17.70
CA LEU A 68 12.49 7.57 -17.09
C LEU A 68 13.41 8.65 -16.54
N PHE A 69 14.73 8.45 -16.49
CA PHE A 69 15.67 9.44 -15.92
C PHE A 69 15.58 10.87 -16.51
N PRO A 70 15.21 11.07 -17.79
CA PRO A 70 15.04 12.41 -18.36
C PRO A 70 13.77 13.17 -17.95
N THR A 71 12.81 12.60 -17.19
CA THR A 71 11.57 13.30 -16.81
C THR A 71 11.82 14.55 -15.94
N TYR A 72 10.78 15.36 -15.73
CA TYR A 72 10.88 16.65 -15.03
C TYR A 72 11.51 16.59 -13.61
N HIS A 73 11.94 17.75 -13.12
CA HIS A 73 12.39 17.96 -11.74
C HIS A 73 11.16 18.31 -10.88
N SER A 74 10.81 17.44 -9.94
CA SER A 74 9.61 17.60 -9.10
C SER A 74 9.91 18.30 -7.78
N THR A 75 8.86 18.79 -7.11
CA THR A 75 8.97 19.34 -5.75
C THR A 75 9.49 18.29 -4.76
N ASP A 76 8.99 17.04 -4.82
CA ASP A 76 9.43 15.97 -3.93
C ASP A 76 10.89 15.53 -4.21
N PHE A 77 11.42 15.76 -5.43
CA PHE A 77 12.84 15.59 -5.76
C PHE A 77 13.70 16.57 -4.95
N GLU A 78 13.39 17.87 -5.01
CA GLU A 78 14.12 18.90 -4.28
C GLU A 78 13.97 18.72 -2.76
N VAL A 79 12.79 18.30 -2.27
CA VAL A 79 12.59 17.95 -0.86
C VAL A 79 13.57 16.86 -0.41
N HIS A 80 13.65 15.76 -1.16
CA HIS A 80 14.58 14.69 -0.84
C HIS A 80 16.05 15.08 -1.03
N ARG A 81 16.39 15.91 -2.04
CA ARG A 81 17.75 16.47 -2.21
C ARG A 81 18.15 17.32 -1.00
N ASN A 82 17.25 18.19 -0.53
CA ASN A 82 17.49 19.02 0.63
C ASN A 82 17.69 18.19 1.92
N TRP A 83 17.00 17.05 2.07
CA TRP A 83 17.23 16.15 3.21
C TRP A 83 18.61 15.48 3.17
N LEU A 84 19.14 15.16 1.99
CA LEU A 84 20.53 14.72 1.85
C LEU A 84 21.51 15.84 2.27
N ALA A 85 21.25 17.10 1.89
CA ALA A 85 22.06 18.25 2.30
C ALA A 85 22.01 18.52 3.82
N ILE A 86 20.82 18.58 4.41
CA ILE A 86 20.60 18.74 5.87
C ILE A 86 21.37 17.67 6.63
N THR A 87 21.13 16.40 6.31
CA THR A 87 21.68 15.29 7.09
C THR A 87 23.19 15.15 6.92
N ARG A 88 23.75 15.54 5.76
CA ARG A 88 25.20 15.49 5.50
C ARG A 88 25.98 16.65 6.09
N THR A 89 25.40 17.84 6.16
CA THR A 89 26.09 19.09 6.48
C THR A 89 25.95 19.47 7.95
N LEU A 90 24.84 19.11 8.60
CA LEU A 90 24.54 19.49 9.98
C LEU A 90 24.69 18.30 10.96
N PRO A 91 25.05 18.53 12.24
CA PRO A 91 25.03 17.49 13.26
C PRO A 91 23.59 17.09 13.61
N ILE A 92 23.43 15.85 14.12
CA ILE A 92 22.13 15.16 14.23
C ILE A 92 21.07 15.97 14.99
N ARG A 93 21.47 16.69 16.05
CA ARG A 93 20.56 17.52 16.85
C ARG A 93 19.90 18.68 16.08
N GLU A 94 20.51 19.19 15.01
CA GLU A 94 20.02 20.34 14.23
C GLU A 94 19.04 19.93 13.12
N TRP A 95 19.01 18.63 12.75
CA TRP A 95 18.32 18.12 11.56
C TRP A 95 16.83 18.47 11.45
N TYR A 96 16.16 18.68 12.57
CA TYR A 96 14.72 19.06 12.64
C TYR A 96 14.49 20.55 12.92
N PHE A 97 15.54 21.30 13.24
CA PHE A 97 15.49 22.76 13.44
C PHE A 97 15.67 23.52 12.13
N GLU A 98 16.57 23.05 11.25
CA GLU A 98 16.87 23.71 9.97
C GLU A 98 15.60 24.01 9.15
N ALA A 99 15.57 25.24 8.63
CA ALA A 99 14.45 25.91 7.96
C ALA A 99 14.90 26.95 6.92
N THR A 100 16.19 26.99 6.53
CA THR A 100 16.71 27.82 5.41
C THR A 100 15.86 27.69 4.15
N SER A 101 15.36 26.47 3.89
CA SER A 101 14.38 26.19 2.84
C SER A 101 13.07 25.71 3.47
N GLN A 102 11.95 25.97 2.78
CA GLN A 102 10.63 25.42 3.10
C GLN A 102 10.59 23.88 3.10
N TRP A 103 11.56 23.23 2.48
CA TRP A 103 11.68 21.78 2.35
C TRP A 103 12.32 21.13 3.59
N THR A 104 11.65 21.22 4.74
CA THR A 104 12.18 20.72 6.02
C THR A 104 12.09 19.21 6.19
N LEU A 105 12.87 18.66 7.13
CA LEU A 105 12.92 17.22 7.40
C LEU A 105 11.70 16.77 8.21
N ASP A 106 10.72 16.19 7.52
CA ASP A 106 9.39 15.87 8.09
C ASP A 106 9.19 14.35 8.35
N TYR A 107 10.21 13.50 8.11
CA TYR A 107 10.15 12.05 8.33
C TYR A 107 10.96 11.62 9.57
N PRO A 108 10.65 10.47 10.21
CA PRO A 108 11.26 10.07 11.49
C PRO A 108 12.73 9.62 11.32
N PRO A 109 13.51 9.47 12.43
CA PRO A 109 14.97 9.44 12.36
C PRO A 109 15.59 8.32 11.54
N PHE A 110 14.96 7.14 11.37
CA PHE A 110 15.52 6.13 10.44
C PHE A 110 15.54 6.63 8.99
N PHE A 111 14.61 7.49 8.58
CA PHE A 111 14.66 8.09 7.25
C PHE A 111 15.71 9.20 7.15
N ALA A 112 15.99 9.88 8.26
CA ALA A 112 17.09 10.83 8.36
C ALA A 112 18.44 10.11 8.27
N TYR A 113 18.64 8.99 8.98
CA TYR A 113 19.83 8.14 8.85
C TYR A 113 19.94 7.50 7.45
N PHE A 114 18.82 7.13 6.82
CA PHE A 114 18.78 6.68 5.41
C PHE A 114 19.23 7.78 4.44
N SER A 115 18.72 9.00 4.62
CA SER A 115 19.13 10.19 3.83
C SER A 115 20.62 10.50 4.05
N TRP A 116 21.11 10.39 5.28
CA TRP A 116 22.53 10.53 5.62
C TRP A 116 23.40 9.48 4.92
N ILE A 117 22.99 8.21 4.88
CA ILE A 117 23.68 7.16 4.12
C ILE A 117 23.71 7.49 2.63
N LEU A 118 22.58 7.89 2.05
CA LEU A 118 22.48 8.28 0.63
C LEU A 118 23.24 9.58 0.31
N ALA A 119 23.61 10.39 1.30
CA ALA A 119 24.39 11.60 1.09
C ALA A 119 25.92 11.38 1.14
N GLN A 120 26.42 10.21 1.59
CA GLN A 120 27.87 9.96 1.63
C GLN A 120 28.50 9.80 0.22
N PRO A 121 27.91 9.04 -0.72
CA PRO A 121 28.44 8.95 -2.09
C PRO A 121 28.14 10.19 -2.93
N ALA A 122 27.07 10.95 -2.60
CA ALA A 122 26.61 12.10 -3.37
C ALA A 122 27.73 13.13 -3.59
N LEU A 123 28.49 13.45 -2.54
CA LEU A 123 29.63 14.38 -2.57
C LEU A 123 30.74 13.98 -3.57
N LEU A 124 30.86 12.69 -3.91
CA LEU A 124 31.84 12.17 -4.88
C LEU A 124 31.33 12.22 -6.33
N VAL A 125 30.02 12.35 -6.52
CA VAL A 125 29.36 12.42 -7.83
C VAL A 125 29.08 13.86 -8.23
N ASP A 126 28.55 14.65 -7.29
CA ASP A 126 28.27 16.08 -7.45
C ASP A 126 28.13 16.76 -6.08
N PRO A 127 29.07 17.63 -5.68
CA PRO A 127 29.03 18.34 -4.40
C PRO A 127 27.78 19.20 -4.17
N LEU A 128 27.12 19.69 -5.22
CA LEU A 128 25.97 20.58 -5.07
C LEU A 128 24.72 19.84 -4.59
N ILE A 129 24.63 18.51 -4.77
CA ILE A 129 23.54 17.68 -4.21
C ILE A 129 23.42 17.90 -2.70
N VAL A 130 24.56 17.97 -1.99
CA VAL A 130 24.61 18.08 -0.52
C VAL A 130 24.80 19.51 -0.01
N SER A 131 24.79 20.52 -0.89
CA SER A 131 24.84 21.93 -0.51
C SER A 131 23.46 22.41 0.01
N LEU A 132 23.45 23.14 1.13
CA LEU A 132 22.23 23.70 1.73
C LEU A 132 21.71 24.94 1.01
N HIS A 133 22.61 25.72 0.39
CA HIS A 133 22.27 27.01 -0.23
C HIS A 133 22.40 26.94 -1.76
N GLU A 134 23.54 26.46 -2.27
CA GLU A 134 23.85 26.42 -3.71
C GLU A 134 23.18 25.24 -4.43
N GLY A 135 22.70 24.25 -3.67
CA GLY A 135 22.02 23.06 -4.19
C GLY A 135 20.51 23.23 -4.40
N LEU A 136 19.92 24.35 -3.98
CA LEU A 136 18.46 24.57 -4.05
C LEU A 136 17.98 24.68 -5.50
N GLU A 137 17.02 23.83 -5.88
CA GLU A 137 16.48 23.71 -7.25
C GLU A 137 17.54 23.32 -8.30
N TYR A 138 18.63 22.66 -7.86
CA TYR A 138 19.77 22.29 -8.71
C TYR A 138 19.47 21.10 -9.64
N ALA A 139 18.80 21.38 -10.76
CA ALA A 139 18.29 20.39 -11.71
C ALA A 139 19.32 19.87 -12.75
N ALA A 140 20.61 19.76 -12.40
CA ALA A 140 21.65 19.23 -13.30
C ALA A 140 21.48 17.72 -13.60
N TRP A 141 22.11 17.24 -14.67
CA TRP A 141 22.03 15.81 -15.05
C TRP A 141 22.72 14.89 -14.04
N SER A 142 23.88 15.30 -13.51
CA SER A 142 24.59 14.63 -12.42
C SER A 142 23.70 14.42 -11.19
N CYS A 143 23.08 15.49 -10.71
CA CYS A 143 22.08 15.49 -9.62
C CYS A 143 20.91 14.53 -9.93
N LYS A 144 20.24 14.67 -11.09
CA LYS A 144 19.10 13.83 -11.48
C LYS A 144 19.47 12.35 -11.64
N ALA A 145 20.59 12.04 -12.26
CA ALA A 145 21.06 10.67 -12.43
C ALA A 145 21.42 10.03 -11.09
N TYR A 146 22.10 10.75 -10.19
CA TYR A 146 22.42 10.26 -8.85
C TYR A 146 21.16 9.91 -8.05
N MET A 147 20.28 10.90 -7.89
CA MET A 147 19.06 10.79 -7.07
C MET A 147 18.13 9.69 -7.59
N ARG A 148 17.98 9.52 -8.91
CA ARG A 148 17.15 8.45 -9.46
C ARG A 148 17.82 7.07 -9.36
N THR A 149 19.15 7.02 -9.41
CA THR A 149 19.89 5.78 -9.12
C THR A 149 19.68 5.33 -7.68
N THR A 150 19.64 6.23 -6.69
CA THR A 150 19.35 5.84 -5.30
C THR A 150 17.92 5.31 -5.11
N VAL A 151 16.92 5.84 -5.83
CA VAL A 151 15.56 5.26 -5.85
C VAL A 151 15.57 3.84 -6.42
N VAL A 152 16.15 3.63 -7.61
CA VAL A 152 16.21 2.30 -8.25
C VAL A 152 17.00 1.28 -7.41
N VAL A 153 18.13 1.68 -6.81
CA VAL A 153 18.95 0.79 -5.97
C VAL A 153 18.24 0.43 -4.66
N THR A 154 17.52 1.35 -4.02
CA THR A 154 16.84 1.08 -2.74
C THR A 154 15.50 0.35 -2.93
N GLU A 155 14.87 0.46 -4.10
CA GLU A 155 13.74 -0.38 -4.51
C GLU A 155 14.11 -1.88 -4.62
N LEU A 156 15.39 -2.24 -4.75
CA LEU A 156 15.82 -3.65 -4.70
C LEU A 156 15.40 -4.37 -3.41
N VAL A 157 15.13 -3.65 -2.31
CA VAL A 157 14.54 -4.19 -1.09
C VAL A 157 13.13 -4.75 -1.34
N LEU A 158 12.32 -4.06 -2.15
CA LEU A 158 11.01 -4.54 -2.60
C LEU A 158 11.14 -5.69 -3.59
N ALA A 159 12.05 -5.59 -4.57
CA ALA A 159 12.26 -6.67 -5.52
C ALA A 159 12.64 -7.99 -4.80
N ALA A 160 13.56 -7.92 -3.83
CA ALA A 160 13.94 -9.07 -3.00
C ALA A 160 12.77 -9.60 -2.15
N ALA A 161 11.95 -8.72 -1.56
CA ALA A 161 10.77 -9.13 -0.81
C ALA A 161 9.73 -9.85 -1.69
N LEU A 162 9.48 -9.34 -2.89
CA LEU A 162 8.53 -9.90 -3.85
C LEU A 162 9.00 -11.25 -4.39
N LEU A 163 10.30 -11.42 -4.63
CA LEU A 163 10.92 -12.71 -4.97
C LEU A 163 10.85 -13.71 -3.80
N ALA A 164 10.97 -13.24 -2.55
CA ALA A 164 10.75 -14.08 -1.37
C ALA A 164 9.27 -14.45 -1.17
N HIS A 165 8.33 -13.63 -1.67
CA HIS A 165 6.90 -13.97 -1.74
C HIS A 165 6.59 -14.97 -2.86
N SER A 166 7.16 -14.82 -4.06
CA SER A 166 6.89 -15.74 -5.19
C SER A 166 7.42 -17.16 -4.98
N ARG A 167 8.40 -17.34 -4.09
CA ARG A 167 8.93 -18.65 -3.69
C ARG A 167 7.97 -19.38 -2.72
N LEU A 168 6.84 -19.84 -3.24
CA LEU A 168 5.81 -20.58 -2.52
C LEU A 168 6.14 -22.07 -2.34
N GLY A 169 6.17 -22.52 -1.08
CA GLY A 169 6.19 -23.94 -0.74
C GLY A 169 4.78 -24.52 -0.55
N ALA A 170 4.64 -25.85 -0.60
CA ALA A 170 3.33 -26.52 -0.54
C ALA A 170 2.48 -26.12 0.69
N GLN A 171 3.08 -26.07 1.88
CA GLN A 171 2.43 -25.62 3.13
C GLN A 171 2.10 -24.11 3.19
N ARG A 172 2.49 -23.32 2.17
CA ARG A 172 2.33 -21.86 2.13
C ARG A 172 1.16 -21.42 1.26
N ARG A 173 0.82 -22.20 0.21
CA ARG A 173 -0.38 -22.00 -0.62
C ARG A 173 -1.65 -21.88 0.22
N THR A 174 -1.82 -22.83 1.15
CA THR A 174 -2.96 -22.90 2.08
C THR A 174 -3.11 -21.67 3.00
N LYS A 175 -2.03 -20.92 3.27
CA LYS A 175 -2.09 -19.69 4.10
C LYS A 175 -2.61 -18.47 3.36
N ILE A 176 -2.42 -18.41 2.04
CA ILE A 176 -2.88 -17.28 1.20
C ILE A 176 -4.29 -17.59 0.64
N GLY A 177 -4.55 -18.85 0.30
CA GLY A 177 -5.86 -19.31 -0.17
C GLY A 177 -6.01 -19.36 -1.70
N TYR A 178 -4.90 -19.44 -2.45
CA TYR A 178 -4.91 -19.79 -3.88
C TYR A 178 -3.84 -20.85 -4.18
N ASP A 179 -4.05 -21.60 -5.26
CA ASP A 179 -3.05 -22.51 -5.83
C ASP A 179 -2.19 -21.78 -6.85
N ASP A 180 -0.87 -22.00 -6.79
CA ASP A 180 0.09 -21.22 -7.56
C ASP A 180 0.22 -21.69 -9.02
N ASP A 181 -0.90 -21.59 -9.75
CA ASP A 181 -1.04 -22.01 -11.14
C ASP A 181 0.10 -21.49 -12.03
N VAL A 182 0.81 -22.41 -12.68
CA VAL A 182 1.90 -22.10 -13.62
C VAL A 182 1.32 -22.05 -15.03
N SER A 183 1.54 -20.95 -15.75
CA SER A 183 1.12 -20.84 -17.15
C SER A 183 1.90 -21.78 -18.07
N ALA A 184 1.40 -22.02 -19.29
CA ALA A 184 2.16 -22.71 -20.35
C ALA A 184 3.49 -22.00 -20.73
N SER A 185 3.68 -20.74 -20.31
CA SER A 185 4.95 -20.00 -20.43
C SER A 185 5.83 -20.11 -19.17
N GLY A 186 5.51 -21.00 -18.24
CA GLY A 186 6.27 -21.27 -17.02
C GLY A 186 6.10 -20.25 -15.89
N VAL A 187 5.16 -19.30 -15.96
CA VAL A 187 5.04 -18.19 -15.00
C VAL A 187 3.95 -18.48 -13.97
N SER A 188 4.30 -18.58 -12.69
CA SER A 188 3.36 -18.81 -11.58
C SER A 188 2.51 -17.58 -11.25
N THR A 189 1.46 -17.77 -10.45
CA THR A 189 0.53 -16.71 -10.05
C THR A 189 1.19 -15.76 -9.06
N SER A 190 2.01 -16.29 -8.16
CA SER A 190 2.79 -15.51 -7.19
C SER A 190 3.91 -14.72 -7.88
N GLN A 191 4.53 -15.24 -8.94
CA GLN A 191 5.42 -14.49 -9.83
C GLN A 191 4.67 -13.38 -10.60
N LEU A 192 3.46 -13.64 -11.10
CA LEU A 192 2.62 -12.63 -11.75
C LEU A 192 2.24 -11.48 -10.80
N LEU A 193 1.93 -11.77 -9.53
CA LEU A 193 1.68 -10.75 -8.51
C LEU A 193 2.96 -9.98 -8.13
N ALA A 194 4.11 -10.65 -8.06
CA ALA A 194 5.41 -10.01 -7.85
C ALA A 194 5.77 -9.05 -9.00
N ALA A 195 5.61 -9.48 -10.25
CA ALA A 195 5.81 -8.64 -11.43
C ALA A 195 4.83 -7.45 -11.46
N SER A 196 3.55 -7.70 -11.17
CA SER A 196 2.50 -6.69 -11.04
C SER A 196 2.88 -5.58 -10.05
N LEU A 197 3.43 -5.95 -8.89
CA LEU A 197 3.85 -5.00 -7.86
C LEU A 197 5.16 -4.26 -8.21
N LEU A 198 6.19 -4.96 -8.71
CA LEU A 198 7.47 -4.33 -9.08
C LEU A 198 7.34 -3.37 -10.28
N MET A 199 6.36 -3.62 -11.15
CA MET A 199 5.99 -2.78 -12.30
C MET A 199 4.75 -1.92 -12.04
N HIS A 200 4.34 -1.71 -10.78
CA HIS A 200 3.07 -1.05 -10.49
C HIS A 200 3.07 0.43 -10.97
N PRO A 201 2.07 0.88 -11.76
CA PRO A 201 2.06 2.24 -12.31
C PRO A 201 2.09 3.33 -11.24
N GLY A 202 1.48 3.09 -10.08
CA GLY A 202 1.55 4.02 -8.95
C GLY A 202 2.97 4.18 -8.36
N LEU A 203 3.81 3.15 -8.39
CA LEU A 203 5.22 3.29 -7.98
C LEU A 203 6.03 3.99 -9.08
N ILE A 204 5.78 3.67 -10.36
CA ILE A 204 6.41 4.39 -11.48
C ILE A 204 6.08 5.88 -11.43
N ILE A 205 4.82 6.25 -11.24
CA ILE A 205 4.37 7.64 -11.13
C ILE A 205 4.98 8.33 -9.91
N ILE A 206 4.84 7.76 -8.71
CA ILE A 206 5.21 8.45 -7.47
C ILE A 206 6.72 8.43 -7.22
N ASP A 207 7.40 7.30 -7.46
CA ASP A 207 8.81 7.13 -7.10
C ASP A 207 9.76 7.45 -8.26
N HIS A 208 9.50 6.91 -9.45
CA HIS A 208 10.46 6.97 -10.58
C HIS A 208 10.26 8.19 -11.50
N ILE A 209 9.12 8.87 -11.41
CA ILE A 209 8.83 10.12 -12.15
C ILE A 209 8.68 11.31 -11.20
N HIS A 210 7.80 11.23 -10.20
CA HIS A 210 7.53 12.31 -9.23
C HIS A 210 8.53 12.36 -8.06
N PHE A 211 9.42 11.37 -7.96
CA PHE A 211 10.50 11.26 -6.96
C PHE A 211 10.06 11.08 -5.49
N GLN A 212 9.96 9.82 -5.07
CA GLN A 212 9.88 9.40 -3.66
C GLN A 212 10.54 8.01 -3.50
N TYR A 213 10.71 7.57 -2.25
CA TYR A 213 11.28 6.27 -1.89
C TYR A 213 10.22 5.25 -1.44
N ASN A 214 8.99 5.28 -1.96
CA ASN A 214 7.94 4.37 -1.46
C ASN A 214 8.21 2.90 -1.80
N GLY A 215 8.85 2.60 -2.92
CA GLY A 215 9.26 1.24 -3.29
C GLY A 215 10.10 0.59 -2.19
N PHE A 216 11.16 1.27 -1.70
CA PHE A 216 11.94 0.84 -0.55
C PHE A 216 11.06 0.56 0.69
N LEU A 217 10.17 1.50 1.04
CA LEU A 217 9.31 1.41 2.23
C LEU A 217 8.26 0.29 2.14
N PHE A 218 7.60 0.15 1.00
CA PHE A 218 6.73 -0.98 0.69
C PHE A 218 7.51 -2.29 0.59
N GLY A 219 8.80 -2.26 0.29
CA GLY A 219 9.70 -3.42 0.40
C GLY A 219 9.89 -3.88 1.85
N VAL A 220 10.08 -2.94 2.79
CA VAL A 220 10.12 -3.27 4.23
C VAL A 220 8.76 -3.79 4.71
N LEU A 221 7.63 -3.24 4.22
CA LEU A 221 6.30 -3.79 4.49
C LEU A 221 6.12 -5.19 3.90
N ALA A 222 6.57 -5.43 2.66
CA ALA A 222 6.51 -6.73 2.03
C ALA A 222 7.36 -7.77 2.78
N TRP A 223 8.51 -7.37 3.33
CA TRP A 223 9.33 -8.21 4.21
C TRP A 223 8.67 -8.50 5.57
N SER A 224 7.95 -7.55 6.18
CA SER A 224 7.22 -7.84 7.44
C SER A 224 6.00 -8.73 7.21
N LEU A 225 5.26 -8.52 6.11
CA LEU A 225 4.20 -9.43 5.64
C LEU A 225 4.75 -10.82 5.29
N TRP A 226 5.93 -10.91 4.67
CA TRP A 226 6.62 -12.18 4.44
C TRP A 226 6.94 -12.87 5.77
N ALA A 227 7.55 -12.16 6.73
CA ALA A 227 7.86 -12.71 8.04
C ALA A 227 6.60 -13.20 8.78
N ALA A 228 5.45 -12.53 8.63
CA ALA A 228 4.17 -13.02 9.14
C ALA A 228 3.70 -14.32 8.46
N ARG A 229 3.84 -14.43 7.13
CA ARG A 229 3.51 -15.65 6.35
C ARG A 229 4.38 -16.85 6.72
N GLU A 230 5.65 -16.60 7.01
CA GLU A 230 6.69 -17.59 7.30
C GLU A 230 6.78 -17.98 8.79
N ASP A 231 5.78 -17.61 9.61
CA ASP A 231 5.73 -17.84 11.07
C ASP A 231 6.93 -17.28 11.84
N LYS A 232 7.44 -16.11 11.43
CA LYS A 232 8.55 -15.38 12.06
C LYS A 232 8.03 -14.10 12.75
N PRO A 233 7.23 -14.20 13.83
CA PRO A 233 6.54 -13.06 14.44
C PRO A 233 7.49 -11.97 14.95
N LEU A 234 8.67 -12.35 15.46
CA LEU A 234 9.68 -11.39 15.93
C LEU A 234 10.28 -10.57 14.77
N TRP A 235 10.57 -11.20 13.62
CA TRP A 235 10.99 -10.48 12.43
C TRP A 235 9.87 -9.60 11.87
N CYS A 236 8.62 -10.07 11.87
CA CYS A 236 7.45 -9.28 11.49
C CYS A 236 7.34 -8.00 12.34
N ALA A 237 7.44 -8.14 13.67
CA ALA A 237 7.43 -7.02 14.61
C ALA A 237 8.58 -6.03 14.37
N PHE A 238 9.83 -6.53 14.30
CA PHE A 238 11.04 -5.72 14.10
C PHE A 238 11.02 -4.94 12.78
N LEU A 239 10.67 -5.60 11.67
CA LEU A 239 10.61 -4.97 10.35
C LEU A 239 9.49 -3.93 10.30
N PHE A 240 8.33 -4.20 10.91
CA PHE A 240 7.23 -3.25 10.92
C PHE A 240 7.48 -2.05 11.85
N SER A 241 8.07 -2.22 13.04
CA SER A 241 8.42 -1.06 13.88
C SER A 241 9.61 -0.26 13.32
N SER A 242 10.50 -0.90 12.56
CA SER A 242 11.50 -0.19 11.74
C SER A 242 10.82 0.66 10.65
N LEU A 243 9.79 0.13 9.98
CA LEU A 243 9.01 0.87 8.98
C LEU A 243 8.27 2.08 9.57
N LEU A 244 7.71 1.97 10.78
CA LEU A 244 7.12 3.12 11.49
C LEU A 244 8.14 4.24 11.75
N ASN A 245 9.41 3.88 12.00
CA ASN A 245 10.51 4.84 12.16
C ASN A 245 11.07 5.34 10.82
N LEU A 246 10.71 4.74 9.68
CA LEU A 246 11.06 5.22 8.34
C LEU A 246 9.99 6.14 7.74
N LYS A 247 8.69 5.90 7.97
CA LYS A 247 7.60 6.81 7.56
C LYS A 247 6.40 6.62 8.47
N HIS A 248 6.08 7.64 9.27
CA HIS A 248 5.04 7.56 10.32
C HIS A 248 3.65 7.19 9.76
N ILE A 249 3.39 7.41 8.47
CA ILE A 249 2.11 7.10 7.79
C ILE A 249 1.69 5.61 7.92
N TYR A 250 2.65 4.70 8.10
CA TYR A 250 2.34 3.27 8.30
C TYR A 250 1.67 2.99 9.66
N VAL A 251 1.56 3.97 10.56
CA VAL A 251 0.75 3.86 11.80
C VAL A 251 -0.70 3.47 11.51
N TYR A 252 -1.25 3.87 10.36
CA TYR A 252 -2.61 3.51 9.96
C TYR A 252 -2.79 2.00 9.72
N VAL A 253 -1.74 1.27 9.35
CA VAL A 253 -1.77 -0.19 9.18
C VAL A 253 -1.17 -0.94 10.37
N ALA A 254 -0.84 -0.25 11.47
CA ALA A 254 -0.29 -0.85 12.69
C ALA A 254 -1.27 -1.71 13.52
N PRO A 255 -2.57 -1.36 13.67
CA PRO A 255 -3.50 -2.18 14.46
C PRO A 255 -3.58 -3.66 13.98
N PRO A 256 -3.65 -3.95 12.67
CA PRO A 256 -3.54 -5.32 12.15
C PRO A 256 -2.31 -6.08 12.65
N PHE A 257 -1.12 -5.46 12.65
CA PHE A 257 0.12 -6.10 13.11
C PHE A 257 0.06 -6.39 14.61
N LEU A 258 -0.40 -5.42 15.42
CA LEU A 258 -0.58 -5.59 16.86
C LEU A 258 -1.54 -6.74 17.17
N VAL A 259 -2.73 -6.73 16.58
CA VAL A 259 -3.78 -7.74 16.82
C VAL A 259 -3.34 -9.11 16.31
N PHE A 260 -2.73 -9.20 15.13
CA PHE A 260 -2.21 -10.46 14.61
C PHE A 260 -1.09 -11.04 15.47
N LEU A 261 -0.11 -10.24 15.90
CA LEU A 261 1.00 -10.73 16.74
C LEU A 261 0.52 -11.13 18.15
N LEU A 262 -0.37 -10.34 18.77
CA LEU A 262 -0.98 -10.72 20.04
C LEU A 262 -1.77 -12.04 19.92
N ARG A 263 -2.51 -12.25 18.83
CA ARG A 263 -3.42 -13.39 18.68
C ARG A 263 -2.79 -14.66 18.09
N SER A 264 -1.73 -14.54 17.29
CA SER A 264 -1.01 -15.68 16.70
C SER A 264 0.17 -16.16 17.56
N TYR A 265 0.92 -15.24 18.17
CA TYR A 265 2.14 -15.55 18.91
C TYR A 265 1.95 -15.52 20.43
N VAL A 266 1.36 -14.45 20.98
CA VAL A 266 1.23 -14.26 22.44
C VAL A 266 0.11 -15.12 23.04
N PHE A 267 -1.05 -15.13 22.41
CA PHE A 267 -2.24 -15.91 22.80
C PHE A 267 -2.76 -16.80 21.64
N PRO A 268 -2.02 -17.86 21.24
CA PRO A 268 -2.43 -18.78 20.18
C PRO A 268 -3.84 -19.37 20.34
N VAL A 269 -4.40 -19.88 19.24
CA VAL A 269 -5.66 -20.62 19.27
C VAL A 269 -5.52 -21.86 20.16
N GLY A 270 -6.35 -21.97 21.20
CA GLY A 270 -6.33 -23.09 22.16
C GLY A 270 -5.50 -22.88 23.43
N SER A 271 -4.86 -21.71 23.62
CA SER A 271 -4.19 -21.37 24.89
C SER A 271 -5.11 -21.50 26.10
N ARG A 272 -4.59 -22.04 27.20
CA ARG A 272 -5.30 -22.23 28.48
C ARG A 272 -4.76 -21.28 29.54
N VAL A 273 -5.46 -21.18 30.68
CA VAL A 273 -5.00 -20.36 31.84
C VAL A 273 -3.59 -20.78 32.31
N SER A 274 -3.25 -22.08 32.18
CA SER A 274 -1.92 -22.62 32.45
C SER A 274 -0.79 -22.08 31.56
N ASP A 275 -1.12 -21.51 30.39
CA ASP A 275 -0.13 -20.93 29.47
C ASP A 275 0.20 -19.46 29.78
N LEU A 276 -0.49 -18.83 30.74
CA LEU A 276 -0.38 -17.39 31.01
C LEU A 276 1.07 -16.91 31.22
N GLY A 277 1.90 -17.69 31.92
CA GLY A 277 3.33 -17.35 32.09
C GLY A 277 4.10 -17.29 30.77
N ARG A 278 3.84 -18.23 29.85
CA ARG A 278 4.41 -18.25 28.50
C ARG A 278 3.87 -17.11 27.65
N SER A 279 2.60 -16.75 27.82
CA SER A 279 2.02 -15.57 27.15
C SER A 279 2.67 -14.28 27.63
N VAL A 280 2.92 -14.12 28.94
CA VAL A 280 3.65 -12.96 29.49
C VAL A 280 5.09 -12.92 28.96
N GLU A 281 5.80 -14.04 28.95
CA GLU A 281 7.15 -14.16 28.36
C GLU A 281 7.16 -13.69 26.89
N ARG A 282 6.26 -14.22 26.05
CA ARG A 282 6.15 -13.83 24.64
C ARG A 282 5.71 -12.38 24.43
N LEU A 283 4.87 -11.84 25.30
CA LEU A 283 4.45 -10.44 25.28
C LEU A 283 5.65 -9.52 25.55
N ILE A 284 6.48 -9.87 26.54
CA ILE A 284 7.74 -9.16 26.83
C ILE A 284 8.69 -9.31 25.64
N THR A 285 8.88 -10.51 25.08
CA THR A 285 9.75 -10.74 23.92
C THR A 285 9.35 -9.89 22.71
N VAL A 286 8.07 -9.93 22.30
CA VAL A 286 7.61 -9.13 21.15
C VAL A 286 7.62 -7.64 21.46
N GLY A 287 7.35 -7.23 22.70
CA GLY A 287 7.47 -5.86 23.16
C GLY A 287 8.88 -5.31 23.03
N VAL A 288 9.89 -6.02 23.57
CA VAL A 288 11.31 -5.66 23.45
C VAL A 288 11.73 -5.58 21.99
N VAL A 289 11.42 -6.60 21.17
CA VAL A 289 11.75 -6.62 19.74
C VAL A 289 11.09 -5.48 18.96
N THR A 290 9.86 -5.10 19.33
CA THR A 290 9.15 -3.94 18.74
C THR A 290 9.83 -2.62 19.12
N LEU A 291 10.30 -2.49 20.37
CA LEU A 291 10.93 -1.27 20.90
C LEU A 291 12.38 -1.06 20.43
N VAL A 292 13.13 -2.10 20.09
CA VAL A 292 14.54 -1.97 19.66
C VAL A 292 14.70 -0.95 18.51
N PRO A 293 13.92 -0.99 17.41
CA PRO A 293 13.95 0.05 16.39
C PRO A 293 13.67 1.47 16.90
N PHE A 294 12.73 1.66 17.84
CA PHE A 294 12.48 2.98 18.44
C PHE A 294 13.67 3.48 19.28
N PHE A 295 14.34 2.60 20.04
CA PHE A 295 15.55 2.98 20.77
C PHE A 295 16.69 3.35 19.82
N VAL A 296 16.98 2.53 18.80
CA VAL A 296 18.04 2.83 17.82
C VAL A 296 17.71 4.08 16.99
N SER A 297 16.42 4.37 16.77
CA SER A 297 15.94 5.58 16.08
C SER A 297 16.15 6.84 16.92
N LEU A 298 15.64 6.85 18.15
CA LEU A 298 15.49 8.06 18.97
C LEU A 298 16.68 8.36 19.88
N VAL A 299 17.43 7.34 20.35
CA VAL A 299 18.51 7.54 21.32
C VAL A 299 19.68 8.36 20.74
N PRO A 300 20.18 8.16 19.51
CA PRO A 300 21.28 8.96 18.98
C PRO A 300 20.91 10.45 18.86
N LEU A 301 19.69 10.74 18.39
CA LEU A 301 19.12 12.09 18.31
C LEU A 301 18.97 12.73 19.71
N ALA A 302 18.47 11.97 20.70
CA ALA A 302 18.35 12.45 22.07
C ALA A 302 19.72 12.71 22.73
N VAL A 303 20.72 11.88 22.45
CA VAL A 303 22.07 11.98 23.04
C VAL A 303 22.87 13.14 22.45
N ASP A 304 22.89 13.34 21.13
CA ASP A 304 23.50 14.56 20.56
C ASP A 304 22.68 15.82 20.92
N GLY A 305 21.37 15.67 21.10
CA GLY A 305 20.49 16.71 21.63
C GLY A 305 20.82 17.20 23.04
N LEU A 306 21.63 16.48 23.83
CA LEU A 306 22.21 17.00 25.08
C LEU A 306 23.16 18.19 24.85
N ARG A 307 23.63 18.39 23.61
CA ARG A 307 24.52 19.49 23.20
C ARG A 307 23.79 20.64 22.49
N HIS A 308 22.47 20.53 22.33
CA HIS A 308 21.62 21.57 21.74
C HIS A 308 21.03 22.44 22.85
N GLU A 309 20.80 23.73 22.59
CA GLU A 309 20.29 24.68 23.60
C GLU A 309 18.91 24.28 24.16
N ALA A 310 18.06 23.67 23.32
CA ALA A 310 16.75 23.16 23.74
C ALA A 310 16.81 21.80 24.50
N GLY A 311 17.99 21.19 24.61
CA GLY A 311 18.21 19.87 25.22
C GLY A 311 17.52 18.71 24.48
N SER A 312 17.75 17.48 24.95
CA SER A 312 17.19 16.25 24.33
C SER A 312 15.67 16.28 24.18
N ILE A 313 14.95 16.81 25.19
CA ILE A 313 13.49 16.88 25.18
C ILE A 313 13.01 17.92 24.16
N GLY A 314 13.69 19.06 24.02
CA GLY A 314 13.38 20.06 23.01
C GLY A 314 13.62 19.54 21.58
N VAL A 315 14.73 18.83 21.34
CA VAL A 315 15.04 18.21 20.05
C VAL A 315 14.00 17.14 19.67
N LEU A 316 13.62 16.27 20.61
CA LEU A 316 12.56 15.27 20.38
C LEU A 316 11.18 15.92 20.18
N SER A 317 10.87 17.01 20.90
CA SER A 317 9.63 17.78 20.71
C SER A 317 9.57 18.43 19.33
N GLN A 318 10.66 19.06 18.87
CA GLN A 318 10.77 19.65 17.55
C GLN A 318 10.59 18.60 16.44
N MET A 319 11.23 17.43 16.58
CA MET A 319 11.01 16.29 15.68
C MET A 319 9.52 15.89 15.64
N VAL A 320 8.85 15.72 16.78
CA VAL A 320 7.41 15.37 16.82
C VAL A 320 6.54 16.43 16.14
N GLN A 321 6.87 17.72 16.29
CA GLN A 321 6.16 18.82 15.62
C GLN A 321 6.34 18.83 14.09
N ARG A 322 7.55 18.49 13.59
CA ARG A 322 7.81 18.29 12.15
C ARG A 322 7.05 17.09 11.57
N LEU A 323 7.00 15.99 12.31
CA LEU A 323 6.32 14.75 11.90
C LEU A 323 4.78 14.89 11.92
N PHE A 324 4.21 15.69 12.83
CA PHE A 324 2.77 15.86 12.99
C PHE A 324 2.35 17.34 12.92
N PRO A 325 2.43 17.97 11.73
CA PRO A 325 2.03 19.36 11.52
C PRO A 325 0.51 19.54 11.67
N PHE A 326 0.05 20.04 12.81
CA PHE A 326 -1.39 20.18 13.12
C PHE A 326 -2.10 21.34 12.40
N SER A 327 -1.38 22.22 11.71
CA SER A 327 -1.88 23.45 11.06
C SER A 327 -2.59 23.23 9.69
N ARG A 328 -3.10 22.02 9.45
CA ARG A 328 -3.43 21.50 8.10
C ARG A 328 -4.94 21.19 7.95
N GLY A 329 -5.56 21.66 6.86
CA GLY A 329 -6.99 21.50 6.56
C GLY A 329 -7.41 20.10 6.09
N LEU A 330 -8.73 19.86 5.97
CA LEU A 330 -9.30 18.51 5.71
C LEU A 330 -8.82 17.86 4.40
N ILE A 331 -8.76 18.63 3.31
CA ILE A 331 -8.32 18.21 1.96
C ILE A 331 -7.41 19.28 1.34
N HIS A 332 -6.66 18.90 0.30
CA HIS A 332 -5.77 19.81 -0.44
C HIS A 332 -6.45 20.48 -1.63
N ALA A 333 -5.68 21.31 -2.35
CA ALA A 333 -6.00 21.86 -3.65
C ALA A 333 -6.47 20.80 -4.68
N TYR A 334 -5.75 19.67 -4.75
CA TYR A 334 -6.24 18.46 -5.39
C TYR A 334 -6.93 17.58 -4.35
N TRP A 335 -8.15 17.12 -4.64
CA TRP A 335 -8.92 16.32 -3.68
C TRP A 335 -8.52 14.84 -3.82
N ALA A 336 -7.91 14.26 -2.80
CA ALA A 336 -7.68 12.81 -2.77
C ALA A 336 -9.02 12.07 -2.94
N PRO A 337 -9.09 10.95 -3.69
CA PRO A 337 -10.34 10.26 -4.05
C PRO A 337 -10.99 9.49 -2.88
N ASN A 338 -11.41 10.21 -1.84
CA ASN A 338 -11.98 9.70 -0.61
C ASN A 338 -13.42 10.20 -0.38
N VAL A 339 -13.98 9.94 0.81
CA VAL A 339 -15.35 10.37 1.14
C VAL A 339 -15.46 11.90 1.19
N TRP A 340 -14.40 12.60 1.59
CA TRP A 340 -14.39 14.06 1.72
C TRP A 340 -14.39 14.79 0.37
N ALA A 341 -13.85 14.19 -0.69
CA ALA A 341 -14.01 14.71 -2.05
C ALA A 341 -15.48 14.68 -2.50
N LEU A 342 -16.21 13.59 -2.24
CA LEU A 342 -17.66 13.52 -2.52
C LEU A 342 -18.48 14.47 -1.65
N TRP A 343 -18.11 14.61 -0.37
CA TRP A 343 -18.73 15.57 0.56
C TRP A 343 -18.57 17.01 0.07
N THR A 344 -17.37 17.38 -0.37
CA THR A 344 -17.06 18.71 -0.91
C THR A 344 -17.77 18.96 -2.24
N PHE A 345 -17.81 17.97 -3.14
CA PHE A 345 -18.57 18.04 -4.38
C PHE A 345 -20.06 18.26 -4.13
N ALA A 346 -20.66 17.52 -3.18
CA ALA A 346 -22.05 17.68 -2.78
C ALA A 346 -22.32 19.08 -2.21
N ASP A 347 -21.45 19.62 -1.35
CA ASP A 347 -21.55 20.99 -0.85
C ASP A 347 -21.54 22.03 -1.99
N ARG A 348 -20.61 21.91 -2.95
CA ARG A 348 -20.52 22.84 -4.09
C ARG A 348 -21.72 22.73 -5.05
N ILE A 349 -22.33 21.54 -5.19
CA ILE A 349 -23.61 21.38 -5.88
C ILE A 349 -24.73 22.07 -5.10
N LEU A 350 -24.84 21.83 -3.79
CA LEU A 350 -25.90 22.41 -2.95
C LEU A 350 -25.84 23.94 -2.92
N VAL A 351 -24.65 24.55 -2.79
CA VAL A 351 -24.45 26.00 -2.91
C VAL A 351 -24.96 26.53 -4.25
N LYS A 352 -24.77 25.81 -5.36
CA LYS A 352 -25.27 26.21 -6.69
C LYS A 352 -26.78 25.96 -6.87
N LEU A 353 -27.38 24.98 -6.18
CA LEU A 353 -28.79 24.60 -6.35
C LEU A 353 -29.76 25.29 -5.37
N LEU A 354 -29.36 25.56 -4.12
CA LEU A 354 -30.23 26.22 -3.11
C LEU A 354 -30.88 27.54 -3.56
N PRO A 355 -30.20 28.44 -4.29
CA PRO A 355 -30.83 29.66 -4.82
C PRO A 355 -31.60 29.44 -6.13
N ARG A 356 -31.45 28.28 -6.79
CA ARG A 356 -32.08 27.96 -8.08
C ARG A 356 -33.34 27.09 -7.95
N VAL A 357 -33.44 26.29 -6.89
CA VAL A 357 -34.52 25.31 -6.67
C VAL A 357 -35.13 25.54 -5.28
N PRO A 358 -36.17 26.38 -5.14
CA PRO A 358 -36.76 26.70 -3.83
C PRO A 358 -37.26 25.48 -3.06
N ALA A 359 -37.78 24.45 -3.75
CA ALA A 359 -38.20 23.19 -3.15
C ALA A 359 -37.06 22.41 -2.44
N LEU A 360 -35.80 22.70 -2.75
CA LEU A 360 -34.67 22.09 -2.05
C LEU A 360 -34.50 22.67 -0.64
N ARG A 361 -34.92 23.93 -0.40
CA ARG A 361 -34.95 24.54 0.95
C ARG A 361 -36.02 23.92 1.87
N THR A 362 -37.07 23.31 1.31
CA THR A 362 -38.12 22.62 2.09
C THR A 362 -37.88 21.12 2.27
N LEU A 363 -36.98 20.52 1.46
CA LEU A 363 -36.61 19.09 1.57
C LEU A 363 -35.38 18.85 2.45
N LEU A 364 -34.48 19.83 2.59
CA LEU A 364 -33.28 19.72 3.43
C LEU A 364 -33.57 20.09 4.90
N PRO A 365 -32.75 19.60 5.85
CA PRO A 365 -32.82 20.05 7.24
C PRO A 365 -32.67 21.57 7.37
N ALA A 366 -33.47 22.20 8.23
CA ALA A 366 -33.43 23.66 8.44
C ALA A 366 -32.06 24.20 8.90
N SER A 367 -31.21 23.34 9.46
CA SER A 367 -29.81 23.68 9.79
C SER A 367 -28.93 23.90 8.54
N PHE A 368 -29.25 23.28 7.40
CA PHE A 368 -28.47 23.40 6.16
C PHE A 368 -28.82 24.71 5.41
N SER A 369 -30.10 25.10 5.38
CA SER A 369 -30.51 26.42 4.88
C SER A 369 -29.99 27.55 5.77
N ALA A 370 -30.03 27.40 7.10
CA ALA A 370 -29.42 28.36 8.02
C ALA A 370 -27.91 28.51 7.81
N ARG A 371 -27.17 27.42 7.53
CA ARG A 371 -25.75 27.49 7.15
C ARG A 371 -25.54 28.20 5.81
N TYR A 372 -26.36 27.91 4.80
CA TYR A 372 -26.30 28.62 3.51
C TYR A 372 -26.52 30.12 3.66
N ASP A 373 -27.58 30.53 4.36
CA ASP A 373 -27.92 31.96 4.48
C ASP A 373 -26.88 32.72 5.33
N ALA A 374 -26.22 32.05 6.30
CA ALA A 374 -25.07 32.59 7.02
C ALA A 374 -23.78 32.67 6.17
N ALA A 375 -23.48 31.64 5.37
CA ALA A 375 -22.32 31.65 4.46
C ALA A 375 -22.50 32.64 3.30
N ALA A 376 -23.73 32.86 2.84
CA ALA A 376 -24.05 33.83 1.80
C ALA A 376 -23.75 35.28 2.24
N SER A 377 -23.87 35.62 3.53
CA SER A 377 -23.58 36.97 4.04
C SER A 377 -22.08 37.28 4.17
N SER A 378 -21.23 36.24 4.26
CA SER A 378 -19.77 36.33 4.35
C SER A 378 -19.05 36.03 3.03
N GLY A 379 -19.77 35.48 2.06
CA GLY A 379 -19.24 35.07 0.76
C GLY A 379 -18.70 33.64 0.77
N PHE A 380 -19.08 32.84 -0.24
CA PHE A 380 -18.61 31.46 -0.35
C PHE A 380 -17.12 31.40 -0.71
N ALA A 381 -16.28 31.07 0.28
CA ALA A 381 -14.85 30.84 0.05
C ALA A 381 -14.63 29.78 -1.04
N SER A 382 -13.83 30.13 -2.06
CA SER A 382 -13.66 29.30 -3.26
C SER A 382 -12.63 28.20 -3.03
N ALA A 383 -13.11 27.01 -2.69
CA ALA A 383 -12.32 25.77 -2.59
C ALA A 383 -11.67 25.31 -3.92
N SER A 384 -11.87 26.05 -5.01
CA SER A 384 -11.30 25.82 -6.35
C SER A 384 -10.41 26.99 -6.76
N ARG A 385 -9.38 27.28 -5.94
CA ARG A 385 -8.34 28.31 -6.18
C ARG A 385 -6.90 27.77 -6.10
N GLY A 386 -6.72 26.46 -5.98
CA GLY A 386 -5.38 25.84 -5.91
C GLY A 386 -4.60 26.09 -4.61
N LEU A 387 -5.07 26.96 -3.70
CA LEU A 387 -4.40 27.30 -2.45
C LEU A 387 -4.74 26.33 -1.30
N VAL A 388 -3.80 26.12 -0.39
CA VAL A 388 -3.96 25.26 0.81
C VAL A 388 -4.64 26.04 1.94
N GLU A 389 -5.86 26.49 1.68
CA GLU A 389 -6.70 27.21 2.65
C GLU A 389 -7.69 26.27 3.36
N ASN A 390 -8.16 26.66 4.54
CA ASN A 390 -9.18 25.91 5.28
C ASN A 390 -10.54 26.03 4.58
N ILE A 391 -10.92 25.01 3.83
CA ILE A 391 -12.20 24.95 3.10
C ILE A 391 -13.37 24.99 4.07
N SER A 392 -14.10 26.11 4.06
CA SER A 392 -15.41 26.25 4.71
C SER A 392 -16.51 25.65 3.82
N PHE A 393 -17.43 24.91 4.43
CA PHE A 393 -18.58 24.29 3.77
C PHE A 393 -19.79 25.22 3.80
N GLY A 394 -20.37 25.50 2.63
CA GLY A 394 -21.42 26.52 2.48
C GLY A 394 -22.82 26.05 2.91
N VAL A 395 -23.11 24.75 2.81
CA VAL A 395 -24.41 24.14 3.17
C VAL A 395 -24.21 23.00 4.16
N LEU A 396 -23.25 22.12 3.89
CA LEU A 396 -22.97 20.96 4.73
C LEU A 396 -22.25 21.36 6.03
N PRO A 397 -22.36 20.57 7.11
CA PRO A 397 -21.58 20.79 8.31
C PRO A 397 -20.09 20.55 8.06
N GLU A 398 -19.25 21.34 8.73
CA GLU A 398 -17.81 21.11 8.79
C GLU A 398 -17.48 19.77 9.45
N ILE A 399 -16.61 19.00 8.80
CA ILE A 399 -15.98 17.83 9.40
C ILE A 399 -14.85 18.31 10.32
N ARG A 400 -14.68 17.67 11.48
CA ARG A 400 -13.60 17.97 12.43
C ARG A 400 -12.57 16.82 12.46
N PRO A 401 -11.30 17.07 12.84
CA PRO A 401 -10.29 16.01 12.96
C PRO A 401 -10.74 14.86 13.89
N SER A 402 -11.49 15.17 14.95
CA SER A 402 -12.07 14.17 15.87
C SER A 402 -13.16 13.31 15.21
N THR A 403 -13.93 13.85 14.26
CA THR A 403 -14.91 13.09 13.46
C THR A 403 -14.19 12.11 12.53
N CYS A 404 -13.15 12.57 11.82
CA CYS A 404 -12.29 11.73 10.98
C CYS A 404 -11.65 10.60 11.79
N PHE A 405 -11.07 10.93 12.95
CA PHE A 405 -10.45 9.97 13.86
C PHE A 405 -11.44 8.91 14.35
N LEU A 406 -12.63 9.32 14.83
CA LEU A 406 -13.64 8.40 15.35
C LEU A 406 -14.18 7.46 14.26
N LEU A 407 -14.45 7.97 13.06
CA LEU A 407 -14.90 7.15 11.92
C LEU A 407 -13.82 6.14 11.51
N THR A 408 -12.57 6.60 11.34
CA THR A 408 -11.42 5.76 11.02
C THR A 408 -11.25 4.64 12.06
N LEU A 409 -11.21 5.00 13.35
CA LEU A 409 -11.04 4.07 14.46
C LEU A 409 -12.19 3.08 14.57
N THR A 410 -13.44 3.50 14.32
CA THR A 410 -14.62 2.63 14.34
C THR A 410 -14.53 1.57 13.24
N CYS A 411 -14.25 1.99 11.99
CA CYS A 411 -14.07 1.06 10.88
C CYS A 411 -12.92 0.08 11.13
N MET A 412 -11.74 0.58 11.56
CA MET A 412 -10.61 -0.27 11.90
C MET A 412 -10.95 -1.29 13.00
N SER A 413 -11.64 -0.87 14.06
CA SER A 413 -12.01 -1.73 15.19
C SER A 413 -12.89 -2.90 14.78
N VAL A 414 -13.85 -2.69 13.87
CA VAL A 414 -14.68 -3.78 13.31
C VAL A 414 -13.81 -4.84 12.62
N TYR A 415 -12.79 -4.43 11.87
CA TYR A 415 -11.88 -5.38 11.22
C TYR A 415 -10.96 -6.10 12.23
N MET A 416 -10.55 -5.41 13.28
CA MET A 416 -9.70 -5.96 14.36
C MET A 416 -10.43 -7.03 15.18
N VAL A 417 -11.73 -6.85 15.46
CA VAL A 417 -12.54 -7.87 16.15
C VAL A 417 -12.57 -9.16 15.34
N LYS A 418 -12.76 -9.10 14.01
CA LYS A 418 -12.70 -10.30 13.18
C LYS A 418 -11.28 -10.89 13.11
N LEU A 419 -10.23 -10.07 13.01
CA LEU A 419 -8.85 -10.57 12.99
C LEU A 419 -8.47 -11.31 14.29
N TRP A 420 -8.98 -10.84 15.43
CA TRP A 420 -8.83 -11.51 16.73
C TRP A 420 -9.58 -12.86 16.80
N GLN A 421 -10.72 -12.97 16.11
CA GLN A 421 -11.47 -14.23 15.99
C GLN A 421 -10.77 -15.21 15.05
N THR A 422 -10.32 -14.74 13.87
CA THR A 422 -9.76 -15.55 12.78
C THR A 422 -8.32 -15.11 12.43
N PRO A 423 -7.29 -15.45 13.24
CA PRO A 423 -5.91 -14.96 13.06
C PRO A 423 -5.14 -15.69 11.95
N THR A 424 -5.69 -15.79 10.75
CA THR A 424 -5.03 -16.39 9.57
C THR A 424 -4.23 -15.35 8.78
N TYR A 425 -3.24 -15.77 8.00
CA TYR A 425 -2.46 -14.85 7.16
C TYR A 425 -3.33 -14.10 6.13
N ARG A 426 -4.27 -14.79 5.47
CA ARG A 426 -5.28 -14.17 4.59
C ARG A 426 -6.11 -13.10 5.34
N SER A 427 -6.56 -13.40 6.55
CA SER A 427 -7.33 -12.45 7.38
C SER A 427 -6.48 -11.23 7.76
N PHE A 428 -5.24 -11.43 8.21
CA PHE A 428 -4.29 -10.38 8.53
C PHE A 428 -3.99 -9.46 7.33
N LEU A 429 -3.71 -10.03 6.16
CA LEU A 429 -3.43 -9.28 4.93
C LEU A 429 -4.65 -8.47 4.44
N ALA A 430 -5.85 -9.02 4.58
CA ALA A 430 -7.09 -8.29 4.32
C ALA A 430 -7.31 -7.15 5.33
N ALA A 431 -7.04 -7.39 6.61
CA ALA A 431 -7.15 -6.37 7.66
C ALA A 431 -6.12 -5.24 7.49
N VAL A 432 -4.87 -5.53 7.07
CA VAL A 432 -3.87 -4.52 6.66
C VAL A 432 -4.42 -3.63 5.55
N SER A 433 -4.96 -4.25 4.50
CA SER A 433 -5.55 -3.53 3.37
C SER A 433 -6.76 -2.67 3.78
N LEU A 434 -7.64 -3.21 4.63
CA LEU A 434 -8.87 -2.55 5.11
C LEU A 434 -8.59 -1.42 6.10
N CYS A 435 -7.55 -1.52 6.92
CA CYS A 435 -7.07 -0.41 7.71
C CYS A 435 -6.49 0.71 6.82
N GLY A 436 -5.72 0.36 5.78
CA GLY A 436 -5.28 1.32 4.76
C GLY A 436 -6.44 2.01 4.04
N PHE A 437 -7.53 1.28 3.75
CA PHE A 437 -8.76 1.88 3.21
C PHE A 437 -9.43 2.83 4.22
N ALA A 438 -9.56 2.41 5.48
CA ALA A 438 -10.24 3.22 6.50
C ALA A 438 -9.54 4.56 6.74
N SER A 439 -8.20 4.57 6.85
CA SER A 439 -7.44 5.83 6.98
C SER A 439 -7.48 6.67 5.71
N PHE A 440 -7.45 6.05 4.53
CA PHE A 440 -7.54 6.79 3.27
C PHE A 440 -8.92 7.44 3.05
N LEU A 441 -9.99 6.72 3.38
CA LEU A 441 -11.37 7.17 3.14
C LEU A 441 -11.88 8.17 4.17
N PHE A 442 -11.50 8.01 5.45
CA PHE A 442 -12.03 8.79 6.57
C PHE A 442 -10.99 9.60 7.32
N GLY A 443 -9.70 9.49 6.99
CA GLY A 443 -8.64 10.26 7.63
C GLY A 443 -8.78 11.76 7.44
N TRP A 444 -8.16 12.52 8.35
CA TRP A 444 -7.97 13.96 8.19
C TRP A 444 -6.71 14.21 7.35
N HIS A 445 -6.74 15.18 6.42
CA HIS A 445 -5.58 15.61 5.64
C HIS A 445 -4.91 14.47 4.83
N VAL A 446 -5.73 13.75 4.05
CA VAL A 446 -5.27 12.65 3.20
C VAL A 446 -4.83 13.17 1.83
N HIS A 447 -3.60 12.84 1.44
CA HIS A 447 -3.07 13.04 0.10
C HIS A 447 -3.48 11.91 -0.86
N GLU A 448 -3.62 12.21 -2.15
CA GLU A 448 -3.78 11.24 -3.24
C GLU A 448 -2.72 10.13 -3.23
N LYS A 449 -1.45 10.48 -3.00
CA LYS A 449 -0.31 9.53 -2.88
C LYS A 449 -0.55 8.43 -1.83
N ALA A 450 -1.43 8.64 -0.84
CA ALA A 450 -1.75 7.65 0.19
C ALA A 450 -2.63 6.48 -0.28
N ILE A 451 -3.23 6.52 -1.49
CA ILE A 451 -4.03 5.40 -2.04
C ILE A 451 -3.22 4.09 -2.18
N MET A 452 -1.90 4.20 -2.21
CA MET A 452 -0.98 3.07 -2.24
C MET A 452 -1.03 2.20 -0.97
N LEU A 453 -1.45 2.75 0.18
CA LEU A 453 -1.53 2.03 1.46
C LEU A 453 -2.54 0.86 1.44
N PRO A 454 -3.80 1.01 0.96
CA PRO A 454 -4.66 -0.14 0.69
C PRO A 454 -4.25 -0.94 -0.55
N LEU A 455 -3.82 -0.26 -1.63
CA LEU A 455 -3.67 -0.88 -2.95
C LEU A 455 -2.53 -1.92 -3.01
N ILE A 456 -1.34 -1.59 -2.49
CA ILE A 456 -0.18 -2.49 -2.51
C ILE A 456 -0.46 -3.82 -1.77
N PRO A 457 -0.91 -3.85 -0.50
CA PRO A 457 -1.22 -5.11 0.18
C PRO A 457 -2.45 -5.82 -0.42
N TYR A 458 -3.47 -5.10 -0.91
CA TYR A 458 -4.64 -5.75 -1.53
C TYR A 458 -4.29 -6.49 -2.84
N THR A 459 -3.23 -6.06 -3.54
CA THR A 459 -2.72 -6.77 -4.73
C THR A 459 -2.35 -8.22 -4.42
N LEU A 460 -1.82 -8.51 -3.23
CA LEU A 460 -1.49 -9.88 -2.80
C LEU A 460 -2.72 -10.78 -2.55
N LEU A 461 -3.93 -10.20 -2.47
CA LEU A 461 -5.21 -10.91 -2.39
C LEU A 461 -5.90 -11.10 -3.75
N ALA A 462 -5.40 -10.45 -4.81
CA ALA A 462 -6.08 -10.38 -6.11
C ALA A 462 -6.23 -11.73 -6.82
N ALA A 463 -5.40 -12.72 -6.48
CA ALA A 463 -5.46 -14.09 -7.00
C ALA A 463 -6.39 -15.04 -6.21
N VAL A 464 -6.95 -14.61 -5.07
CA VAL A 464 -7.57 -15.54 -4.11
C VAL A 464 -8.93 -16.04 -4.58
N ASP A 465 -9.74 -15.18 -5.18
CA ASP A 465 -10.99 -15.55 -5.84
C ASP A 465 -11.43 -14.44 -6.82
N TYR A 466 -12.41 -14.72 -7.69
CA TYR A 466 -12.89 -13.75 -8.67
C TYR A 466 -13.48 -12.47 -8.03
N ALA A 467 -13.96 -12.53 -6.79
CA ALA A 467 -14.51 -11.36 -6.11
C ALA A 467 -13.40 -10.43 -5.57
N HIS A 468 -12.29 -10.99 -5.07
CA HIS A 468 -11.08 -10.25 -4.73
C HIS A 468 -10.40 -9.69 -5.99
N PHE A 469 -10.25 -10.51 -7.05
CA PHE A 469 -9.76 -10.05 -8.36
C PHE A 469 -10.54 -8.84 -8.88
N ARG A 470 -11.88 -8.91 -8.87
CA ARG A 470 -12.73 -7.82 -9.35
C ARG A 470 -12.58 -6.55 -8.52
N THR A 471 -12.45 -6.68 -7.20
CA THR A 471 -12.17 -5.56 -6.29
C THR A 471 -10.79 -4.95 -6.55
N PHE A 472 -9.76 -5.78 -6.81
CA PHE A 472 -8.43 -5.35 -7.19
C PHE A 472 -8.42 -4.57 -8.52
N VAL A 473 -9.15 -5.02 -9.54
CA VAL A 473 -9.28 -4.27 -10.82
C VAL A 473 -9.92 -2.90 -10.59
N LEU A 474 -11.00 -2.83 -9.80
CA LEU A 474 -11.68 -1.57 -9.49
C LEU A 474 -10.77 -0.60 -8.70
N LEU A 475 -10.10 -1.11 -7.66
CA LEU A 475 -9.17 -0.35 -6.83
C LEU A 475 -7.96 0.14 -7.62
N SER A 476 -7.37 -0.72 -8.46
CA SER A 476 -6.18 -0.39 -9.23
C SER A 476 -6.48 0.66 -10.29
N THR A 477 -7.58 0.52 -11.04
CA THR A 477 -7.96 1.51 -12.06
C THR A 477 -8.26 2.87 -11.41
N ALA A 478 -9.08 2.91 -10.36
CA ALA A 478 -9.41 4.17 -9.69
C ALA A 478 -8.19 4.80 -8.97
N GLY A 479 -7.37 3.98 -8.31
CA GLY A 479 -6.16 4.45 -7.63
C GLY A 479 -5.12 4.99 -8.60
N VAL A 480 -4.77 4.25 -9.65
CA VAL A 480 -3.77 4.69 -10.64
C VAL A 480 -4.22 5.94 -11.40
N VAL A 481 -5.48 6.02 -11.86
CA VAL A 481 -5.97 7.22 -12.55
C VAL A 481 -6.01 8.45 -11.62
N SER A 482 -6.29 8.26 -10.32
CA SER A 482 -6.24 9.36 -9.35
C SER A 482 -4.83 9.93 -9.09
N LEU A 483 -3.78 9.21 -9.51
CA LEU A 483 -2.40 9.70 -9.45
C LEU A 483 -1.99 10.46 -10.72
N PHE A 484 -2.78 10.41 -11.80
CA PHE A 484 -2.44 11.10 -13.06
C PHE A 484 -2.33 12.63 -12.93
N PRO A 485 -3.09 13.33 -12.05
CA PRO A 485 -2.90 14.76 -11.82
C PRO A 485 -1.58 15.18 -11.16
N LEU A 486 -0.83 14.26 -10.53
CA LEU A 486 0.51 14.57 -10.00
C LEU A 486 1.52 14.92 -11.10
N LEU A 487 1.27 14.41 -12.32
CA LEU A 487 2.10 14.60 -13.50
C LEU A 487 1.37 15.53 -14.47
N PHE A 488 1.28 16.81 -14.11
CA PHE A 488 0.51 17.83 -14.83
C PHE A 488 1.15 18.25 -16.18
N THR A 489 2.42 17.92 -16.38
CA THR A 489 3.19 18.18 -17.61
C THR A 489 2.65 17.37 -18.81
N PRO A 490 2.55 17.98 -20.01
CA PRO A 490 2.13 17.26 -21.23
C PRO A 490 3.03 16.08 -21.60
N GLU A 491 4.33 16.17 -21.34
CA GLU A 491 5.37 15.22 -21.76
C GLU A 491 5.23 13.86 -21.06
N GLU A 492 4.99 13.87 -19.75
CA GLU A 492 4.68 12.66 -18.96
C GLU A 492 3.24 12.17 -19.16
N GLY A 493 2.39 12.91 -19.90
CA GLY A 493 1.00 12.56 -20.22
C GLY A 493 0.85 11.22 -20.95
N PRO A 494 1.48 11.02 -22.12
CA PRO A 494 1.51 9.73 -22.81
C PRO A 494 2.15 8.62 -21.97
N ILE A 495 3.17 8.93 -21.16
CA ILE A 495 3.89 7.95 -20.34
C ILE A 495 2.95 7.36 -19.29
N LYS A 496 2.31 8.19 -18.45
CA LYS A 496 1.47 7.73 -17.34
C LYS A 496 0.24 6.95 -17.82
N ILE A 497 -0.37 7.37 -18.93
CA ILE A 497 -1.55 6.70 -19.51
C ILE A 497 -1.11 5.38 -20.20
N GLY A 498 -0.17 5.45 -21.13
CA GLY A 498 0.27 4.30 -21.93
C GLY A 498 0.86 3.18 -21.07
N TYR A 499 1.72 3.52 -20.11
CA TYR A 499 2.28 2.54 -19.18
C TYR A 499 1.20 1.87 -18.33
N SER A 500 0.23 2.63 -17.82
CA SER A 500 -0.88 2.08 -17.02
C SER A 500 -1.76 1.13 -17.82
N VAL A 501 -2.03 1.43 -19.09
CA VAL A 501 -2.78 0.54 -19.99
C VAL A 501 -1.99 -0.73 -20.29
N VAL A 502 -0.69 -0.64 -20.61
CA VAL A 502 0.17 -1.80 -20.86
C VAL A 502 0.23 -2.71 -19.61
N TRP A 503 0.46 -2.14 -18.43
CA TRP A 503 0.44 -2.88 -17.17
C TRP A 503 -0.92 -3.55 -16.92
N ALA A 504 -2.04 -2.83 -17.11
CA ALA A 504 -3.38 -3.37 -16.91
C ALA A 504 -3.68 -4.55 -17.85
N LEU A 505 -3.25 -4.48 -19.11
CA LEU A 505 -3.37 -5.58 -20.07
C LEU A 505 -2.53 -6.80 -19.67
N LEU A 506 -1.29 -6.58 -19.22
CA LEU A 506 -0.35 -7.63 -18.81
C LEU A 506 -0.71 -8.27 -17.45
N VAL A 507 -1.41 -7.57 -16.57
CA VAL A 507 -1.83 -8.07 -15.24
C VAL A 507 -3.26 -8.60 -15.26
N PHE A 508 -4.25 -7.79 -15.63
CA PHE A 508 -5.66 -8.14 -15.44
C PHE A 508 -6.08 -9.35 -16.30
N GLY A 509 -5.67 -9.39 -17.57
CA GLY A 509 -6.01 -10.47 -18.49
C GLY A 509 -5.45 -11.83 -18.05
N PRO A 510 -4.13 -11.94 -17.79
CA PRO A 510 -3.53 -13.17 -17.29
C PRO A 510 -4.00 -13.59 -15.89
N LEU A 511 -4.26 -12.64 -14.98
CA LEU A 511 -4.76 -12.95 -13.64
C LEU A 511 -6.22 -13.42 -13.65
N GLN A 512 -7.08 -12.81 -14.48
CA GLN A 512 -8.48 -13.24 -14.64
C GLN A 512 -8.61 -14.72 -15.04
N ARG A 513 -7.65 -15.25 -15.81
CA ARG A 513 -7.65 -16.65 -16.27
C ARG A 513 -7.32 -17.66 -15.16
N ARG A 514 -6.78 -17.20 -14.03
CA ARG A 514 -6.34 -18.03 -12.89
C ARG A 514 -7.28 -17.95 -11.68
N VAL A 515 -8.35 -17.15 -11.76
CA VAL A 515 -9.39 -17.06 -10.73
C VAL A 515 -10.70 -17.66 -11.23
N PHE A 516 -11.19 -18.70 -10.55
CA PHE A 516 -12.47 -19.31 -10.88
C PHE A 516 -13.62 -18.30 -10.69
N ARG A 517 -14.39 -18.06 -11.76
CA ARG A 517 -15.58 -17.21 -11.73
C ARG A 517 -16.81 -18.05 -11.35
N PRO A 518 -17.38 -17.89 -10.14
CA PRO A 518 -18.58 -18.63 -9.74
C PRO A 518 -19.81 -18.18 -10.54
N VAL A 519 -20.81 -19.05 -10.61
CA VAL A 519 -22.14 -18.74 -11.16
C VAL A 519 -22.74 -17.57 -10.38
N GLN A 520 -23.18 -16.53 -11.09
CA GLN A 520 -23.65 -15.30 -10.48
C GLN A 520 -25.18 -15.26 -10.39
N SER A 521 -25.71 -14.74 -9.29
CA SER A 521 -27.12 -14.37 -9.18
C SER A 521 -27.45 -13.20 -10.12
N ASN A 522 -28.75 -12.99 -10.40
CA ASN A 522 -29.21 -11.86 -11.23
C ASN A 522 -28.68 -10.50 -10.73
N VAL A 523 -28.61 -10.31 -9.40
CA VAL A 523 -28.01 -9.13 -8.77
C VAL A 523 -26.51 -9.06 -9.03
N GLY A 524 -25.78 -10.18 -8.91
CA GLY A 524 -24.36 -10.25 -9.22
C GLY A 524 -24.03 -9.95 -10.69
N ILE A 525 -24.91 -10.34 -11.62
CA ILE A 525 -24.79 -10.00 -13.05
C ILE A 525 -25.02 -8.50 -13.26
N LEU A 526 -26.05 -7.90 -12.64
CA LEU A 526 -26.33 -6.47 -12.72
C LEU A 526 -25.17 -5.63 -12.16
N VAL A 527 -24.70 -5.95 -10.95
CA VAL A 527 -23.55 -5.30 -10.31
C VAL A 527 -22.32 -5.40 -11.20
N HIS A 528 -22.02 -6.58 -11.75
CA HIS A 528 -20.87 -6.76 -12.63
C HIS A 528 -20.98 -5.95 -13.95
N ARG A 529 -22.19 -5.76 -14.49
CA ARG A 529 -22.43 -4.86 -15.64
C ARG A 529 -22.18 -3.39 -15.26
N LEU A 530 -22.70 -2.93 -14.13
CA LEU A 530 -22.50 -1.56 -13.64
C LEU A 530 -21.02 -1.26 -13.37
N GLU A 531 -20.30 -2.18 -12.74
CA GLU A 531 -18.84 -2.10 -12.57
C GLU A 531 -18.08 -2.05 -13.88
N THR A 532 -18.56 -2.76 -14.92
CA THR A 532 -17.92 -2.72 -16.25
C THR A 532 -18.19 -1.40 -16.95
N LEU A 533 -19.39 -0.85 -16.82
CA LEU A 533 -19.75 0.49 -17.32
C LEU A 533 -18.92 1.58 -16.62
N TYR A 534 -18.71 1.46 -15.30
CA TYR A 534 -17.82 2.34 -14.53
C TYR A 534 -16.36 2.25 -15.03
N LEU A 535 -15.85 1.05 -15.30
CA LEU A 535 -14.51 0.88 -15.87
C LEU A 535 -14.37 1.50 -17.27
N TRP A 536 -15.42 1.43 -18.11
CA TRP A 536 -15.43 2.13 -19.41
C TRP A 536 -15.53 3.65 -19.29
N GLY A 537 -16.19 4.17 -18.25
CA GLY A 537 -16.29 5.62 -18.02
C GLY A 537 -14.95 6.31 -17.78
N PHE A 538 -13.91 5.59 -17.33
CA PHE A 538 -12.55 6.11 -17.29
C PHE A 538 -12.01 6.52 -18.67
N VAL A 539 -12.41 5.84 -19.75
CA VAL A 539 -11.99 6.22 -21.11
C VAL A 539 -12.61 7.57 -21.49
N VAL A 540 -13.91 7.76 -21.19
CA VAL A 540 -14.62 9.03 -21.44
C VAL A 540 -14.03 10.16 -20.60
N LEU A 541 -13.77 9.90 -19.32
CA LEU A 541 -13.11 10.84 -18.40
C LEU A 541 -11.72 11.24 -18.92
N GLN A 542 -10.88 10.28 -19.32
CA GLN A 542 -9.53 10.58 -19.80
C GLN A 542 -9.55 11.36 -21.12
N VAL A 543 -10.49 11.07 -22.04
CA VAL A 543 -10.69 11.87 -23.26
C VAL A 543 -11.13 13.29 -22.94
N TYR A 544 -12.04 13.49 -21.98
CA TYR A 544 -12.44 14.84 -21.56
C TYR A 544 -11.25 15.63 -20.97
N VAL A 545 -10.53 15.02 -20.01
CA VAL A 545 -9.41 15.64 -19.28
C VAL A 545 -8.20 15.91 -20.17
N SER A 546 -7.90 15.04 -21.15
CA SER A 546 -6.66 15.14 -21.95
C SER A 546 -6.83 15.80 -23.31
N VAL A 547 -8.06 15.93 -23.81
CA VAL A 547 -8.33 16.41 -25.17
C VAL A 547 -9.38 17.52 -25.16
N VAL A 548 -10.58 17.25 -24.62
CA VAL A 548 -11.70 18.19 -24.74
C VAL A 548 -11.44 19.48 -23.95
N HIS A 549 -11.11 19.38 -22.66
CA HIS A 549 -10.96 20.56 -21.81
C HIS A 549 -9.80 21.49 -22.25
N PRO A 550 -8.60 21.00 -22.62
CA PRO A 550 -7.56 21.87 -23.18
C PRO A 550 -7.96 22.56 -24.51
N MET A 551 -8.83 21.93 -25.31
CA MET A 551 -9.39 22.54 -26.53
C MET A 551 -10.48 23.57 -26.22
N GLU A 552 -11.22 23.43 -25.12
CA GLU A 552 -12.19 24.41 -24.63
C GLU A 552 -11.48 25.66 -24.09
N ASP A 553 -10.47 25.52 -23.23
CA ASP A 553 -9.72 26.65 -22.65
C ASP A 553 -8.92 27.44 -23.70
N THR A 554 -8.29 26.76 -24.66
CA THR A 554 -7.56 27.45 -25.75
C THR A 554 -8.47 28.23 -26.70
N ALA A 555 -9.77 27.90 -26.77
CA ALA A 555 -10.78 28.67 -27.47
C ALA A 555 -11.40 29.81 -26.62
N ALA A 556 -11.27 29.76 -25.29
CA ALA A 556 -11.99 30.61 -24.32
C ALA A 556 -11.06 31.50 -23.47
N ALA A 557 -10.02 32.07 -24.10
CA ALA A 557 -8.88 32.78 -23.49
C ALA A 557 -9.19 34.13 -22.79
N ALA A 558 -10.32 34.23 -22.06
CA ALA A 558 -10.74 35.43 -21.34
C ALA A 558 -11.52 35.19 -20.02
N SER A 559 -11.96 33.96 -19.69
CA SER A 559 -12.81 33.74 -18.48
C SER A 559 -12.88 32.28 -17.98
N SER A 560 -11.74 31.67 -17.66
CA SER A 560 -11.62 30.26 -17.22
C SER A 560 -12.12 30.00 -15.77
N SER A 561 -13.38 30.32 -15.49
CA SER A 561 -14.06 30.04 -14.20
C SER A 561 -14.20 28.54 -13.85
N MET A 562 -13.56 27.64 -14.61
CA MET A 562 -13.66 26.19 -14.53
C MET A 562 -12.31 25.46 -14.61
N GLU A 563 -11.16 26.15 -14.51
CA GLU A 563 -9.79 25.59 -14.56
C GLU A 563 -9.60 24.31 -13.69
N PHE A 564 -10.22 24.25 -12.52
CA PHE A 564 -10.13 23.12 -11.59
C PHE A 564 -11.16 21.99 -11.85
N LEU A 565 -11.98 22.09 -12.90
CA LEU A 565 -13.01 21.11 -13.26
C LEU A 565 -12.45 19.72 -13.59
N PRO A 566 -11.37 19.55 -14.38
CA PRO A 566 -10.82 18.22 -14.69
C PRO A 566 -10.32 17.52 -13.43
N LEU A 567 -9.63 18.27 -12.56
CA LEU A 567 -9.13 17.80 -11.27
C LEU A 567 -10.28 17.29 -10.40
N MET A 568 -11.33 18.11 -10.22
CA MET A 568 -12.53 17.74 -9.48
C MET A 568 -13.22 16.51 -10.07
N MET A 569 -13.34 16.42 -11.40
CA MET A 569 -13.94 15.26 -12.08
C MET A 569 -13.15 13.97 -11.83
N VAL A 570 -11.82 14.00 -11.92
CA VAL A 570 -10.98 12.83 -11.62
C VAL A 570 -11.13 12.42 -10.16
N SER A 571 -11.04 13.36 -9.21
CA SER A 571 -11.22 13.10 -7.78
C SER A 571 -12.57 12.45 -7.47
N VAL A 572 -13.66 13.04 -7.94
CA VAL A 572 -15.03 12.57 -7.68
C VAL A 572 -15.28 11.21 -8.32
N TYR A 573 -14.85 11.01 -9.57
CA TYR A 573 -15.04 9.73 -10.26
C TYR A 573 -14.26 8.60 -9.58
N CYS A 574 -12.99 8.84 -9.26
CA CYS A 574 -12.16 7.85 -8.57
C CYS A 574 -12.67 7.54 -7.16
N SER A 575 -13.21 8.53 -6.43
CA SER A 575 -13.80 8.33 -5.09
C SER A 575 -14.91 7.27 -5.11
N VAL A 576 -15.78 7.28 -6.12
CA VAL A 576 -16.85 6.29 -6.26
C VAL A 576 -16.26 4.87 -6.39
N GLY A 577 -15.21 4.69 -7.19
CA GLY A 577 -14.52 3.41 -7.34
C GLY A 577 -13.79 2.94 -6.09
N VAL A 578 -13.07 3.83 -5.39
CA VAL A 578 -12.34 3.48 -4.16
C VAL A 578 -13.31 3.12 -3.03
N ILE A 579 -14.42 3.88 -2.87
CA ILE A 579 -15.47 3.57 -1.89
C ILE A 579 -16.19 2.26 -2.26
N TRP A 580 -16.51 2.02 -3.52
CA TRP A 580 -17.10 0.75 -3.95
C TRP A 580 -16.15 -0.44 -3.74
N ALA A 581 -14.86 -0.29 -4.03
CA ALA A 581 -13.85 -1.30 -3.75
C ALA A 581 -13.70 -1.56 -2.24
N TRP A 582 -13.73 -0.54 -1.40
CA TRP A 582 -13.72 -0.66 0.06
C TRP A 582 -14.95 -1.39 0.60
N LEU A 583 -16.15 -1.05 0.11
CA LEU A 583 -17.38 -1.73 0.48
C LEU A 583 -17.32 -3.22 0.10
N ARG A 584 -16.91 -3.53 -1.15
CA ARG A 584 -16.70 -4.92 -1.60
C ARG A 584 -15.68 -5.66 -0.73
N ALA A 585 -14.51 -5.07 -0.46
CA ALA A 585 -13.48 -5.67 0.38
C ALA A 585 -13.96 -5.89 1.81
N SER A 586 -14.73 -4.95 2.37
CA SER A 586 -15.32 -5.05 3.71
C SER A 586 -16.35 -6.16 3.78
N THR A 587 -17.27 -6.26 2.81
CA THR A 587 -18.26 -7.34 2.73
C THR A 587 -17.57 -8.69 2.57
N LEU A 588 -16.59 -8.82 1.67
CA LEU A 588 -15.85 -10.06 1.47
C LEU A 588 -15.15 -10.50 2.76
N TYR A 589 -14.42 -9.60 3.41
CA TYR A 589 -13.70 -9.90 4.65
C TYR A 589 -14.64 -10.21 5.81
N LEU A 590 -15.74 -9.48 5.99
CA LEU A 590 -16.65 -9.69 7.12
C LEU A 590 -17.56 -10.92 6.93
N VAL A 591 -18.04 -11.18 5.71
CA VAL A 591 -18.95 -12.29 5.39
C VAL A 591 -18.23 -13.63 5.15
N SER A 592 -16.93 -13.64 4.81
CA SER A 592 -16.21 -14.91 4.62
C SER A 592 -16.23 -15.79 5.88
N GLU A 593 -16.81 -16.98 5.78
CA GLU A 593 -16.62 -18.02 6.79
C GLU A 593 -15.13 -18.42 6.85
N SER A 594 -14.71 -18.96 8.00
CA SER A 594 -13.30 -19.02 8.45
C SER A 594 -12.55 -20.28 8.00
#